data_AF-A0A369W4U3-F1
#
_entry.id   AF-A0A369W4U3-F1
#
_cell.length_a   1.000
_cell.length_b   1.000
_cell.length_c   1.000
_cell.angle_alpha   90.00
_cell.angle_beta   90.00
_cell.angle_gamma   90.00
#
_symmetry.space_group_name_H-M   'P 1'
#
loop_
_entity.id
_entity.type
_entity.pdbx_description
1 polymer ?
#
loop_
_entity_poly.entity_id
_entity_poly.type
_entity_poly.pdbx_seq_one_letter_code
_entity_poly.pdbx_strand_id
1 'polypeptide(L)'
;MADAAAILDRIRSFGANVVLDGDQLRLINSRKLPAEARAFLAQHREAIGDLLRRDREASFEERAAIVEFDAGAPREWAEAFARFLTRTKPAHVSEIEWSWFLGTCGRMIDEAPKVAA
;
A
#
# COMPACT_ATOMS: atom_id res chain seq x y z
N MET A 1 8.97 -4.14 -24.76
CA MET A 1 7.86 -4.22 -23.77
C MET A 1 7.79 -2.87 -23.08
N ALA A 2 6.60 -2.27 -22.95
CA ALA A 2 6.51 -1.01 -22.20
C ALA A 2 6.80 -1.28 -20.72
N ASP A 3 7.66 -0.47 -20.13
CA ASP A 3 8.03 -0.55 -18.71
C ASP A 3 6.86 -0.07 -17.85
N ALA A 4 6.29 -0.95 -17.04
CA ALA A 4 5.13 -0.67 -16.19
C ALA A 4 5.38 0.53 -15.24
N ALA A 5 6.62 0.75 -14.80
CA ALA A 5 6.98 1.90 -13.98
C ALA A 5 6.80 3.21 -14.76
N ALA A 6 7.36 3.28 -15.98
CA ALA A 6 7.17 4.43 -16.87
C ALA A 6 5.68 4.70 -17.20
N ILE A 7 4.85 3.66 -17.29
CA ILE A 7 3.40 3.81 -17.47
C ILE A 7 2.77 4.49 -16.25
N LEU A 8 3.09 4.05 -15.04
CA LEU A 8 2.58 4.64 -13.80
C LEU A 8 3.03 6.09 -13.64
N ASP A 9 4.30 6.39 -13.91
CA ASP A 9 4.82 7.76 -13.84
C ASP A 9 4.14 8.67 -14.84
N ARG A 10 3.87 8.18 -16.05
CA ARG A 10 3.11 8.92 -17.05
C ARG A 10 1.68 9.20 -16.57
N ILE A 11 1.01 8.24 -15.96
CA ILE A 11 -0.34 8.42 -15.39
C ILE A 11 -0.34 9.46 -14.27
N ARG A 12 0.65 9.37 -13.38
CA ARG A 12 0.85 10.32 -12.26
C ARG A 12 1.12 11.74 -12.76
N SER A 13 1.82 11.89 -13.90
CA SER A 13 2.05 13.20 -14.52
C SER A 13 0.75 13.89 -14.98
N PHE A 14 -0.33 13.14 -15.24
CA PHE A 14 -1.67 13.69 -15.50
C PHE A 14 -2.50 13.94 -14.22
N GLY A 15 -1.95 13.66 -13.04
CA GLY A 15 -2.67 13.77 -11.76
C GLY A 15 -3.69 12.65 -11.50
N ALA A 16 -3.57 11.53 -12.24
CA ALA A 16 -4.27 10.28 -11.98
C ALA A 16 -3.33 9.27 -11.31
N ASN A 17 -3.85 8.19 -10.76
CA ASN A 17 -3.02 7.13 -10.19
C ASN A 17 -3.68 5.77 -10.38
N VAL A 18 -2.89 4.71 -10.46
CA VAL A 18 -3.38 3.32 -10.39
C VAL A 18 -2.91 2.75 -9.06
N VAL A 19 -3.85 2.18 -8.31
CA VAL A 19 -3.58 1.54 -7.02
C VAL A 19 -4.13 0.12 -7.03
N LEU A 20 -3.59 -0.73 -6.16
CA LEU A 20 -4.23 -1.99 -5.79
C LEU A 20 -5.24 -1.73 -4.68
N ASP A 21 -6.48 -2.11 -4.92
CA ASP A 21 -7.55 -2.17 -3.92
C ASP A 21 -7.82 -3.66 -3.64
N GLY A 22 -7.13 -4.21 -2.65
CA GLY A 22 -7.00 -5.66 -2.49
C GLY A 22 -6.21 -6.26 -3.67
N ASP A 23 -6.88 -7.10 -4.45
CA ASP A 23 -6.31 -7.73 -5.66
C ASP A 23 -6.76 -7.08 -6.97
N GLN A 24 -7.60 -6.04 -6.89
CA GLN A 24 -8.12 -5.34 -8.06
C GLN A 24 -7.36 -4.05 -8.32
N LEU A 25 -7.10 -3.75 -9.59
CA LEU A 25 -6.57 -2.45 -9.99
C LEU A 25 -7.68 -1.42 -10.00
N ARG A 26 -7.42 -0.29 -9.33
CA ARG A 26 -8.33 0.85 -9.26
C ARG A 26 -7.66 2.10 -9.78
N LEU A 27 -8.37 2.82 -10.64
CA LEU A 27 -7.91 4.07 -11.22
C LEU A 27 -8.48 5.26 -10.45
N ILE A 28 -7.59 6.06 -9.85
CA ILE A 28 -7.89 7.27 -9.11
C ILE A 28 -7.80 8.47 -10.05
N ASN A 29 -8.77 9.39 -9.95
CA ASN A 29 -8.89 10.58 -10.80
C ASN A 29 -8.88 10.27 -12.31
N SER A 30 -9.53 9.16 -12.70
CA SER A 30 -9.60 8.69 -14.10
C SER A 30 -10.09 9.72 -15.13
N ARG A 31 -10.82 10.76 -14.69
CA ARG A 31 -11.29 11.87 -15.53
C ARG A 31 -10.16 12.78 -16.03
N LYS A 32 -9.00 12.79 -15.35
CA LYS A 32 -7.83 13.57 -15.76
C LYS A 32 -6.98 12.88 -16.84
N LEU A 33 -7.29 11.62 -17.16
CA LEU A 33 -6.56 10.87 -18.19
C LEU A 33 -7.17 11.05 -19.58
N PRO A 34 -6.34 11.26 -20.61
CA PRO A 34 -6.76 11.18 -22.00
C PRO A 34 -7.40 9.83 -22.35
N ALA A 35 -8.26 9.80 -23.38
CA ALA A 35 -8.95 8.58 -23.80
C ALA A 35 -7.95 7.48 -24.24
N GLU A 36 -6.89 7.89 -24.91
CA GLU A 36 -5.82 7.02 -25.40
C GLU A 36 -5.05 6.35 -24.24
N ALA A 37 -4.89 7.07 -23.13
CA ALA A 37 -4.20 6.54 -21.95
C ALA A 37 -4.98 5.40 -21.26
N ARG A 38 -6.32 5.39 -21.37
CA ARG A 38 -7.16 4.32 -20.80
C ARG A 38 -7.03 3.02 -21.59
N ALA A 39 -6.96 3.09 -22.92
CA ALA A 39 -6.76 1.91 -23.76
C ALA A 39 -5.37 1.28 -23.51
N PHE A 40 -4.35 2.14 -23.39
CA PHE A 40 -2.99 1.71 -23.09
C PHE A 40 -2.87 1.04 -21.70
N LEU A 41 -3.58 1.58 -20.70
CA LEU A 41 -3.71 0.95 -19.38
C LEU A 41 -4.30 -0.47 -19.44
N ALA A 42 -5.38 -0.64 -20.20
CA ALA A 42 -6.02 -1.93 -20.35
C ALA A 42 -5.08 -2.97 -20.97
N GLN A 43 -4.24 -2.55 -21.92
CA GLN A 43 -3.24 -3.41 -22.57
C GLN A 43 -2.12 -3.86 -21.62
N HIS A 44 -1.78 -3.06 -20.61
CA HIS A 44 -0.67 -3.31 -19.69
C HIS A 44 -1.09 -3.67 -18.25
N ARG A 45 -2.38 -3.97 -18.04
CA ARG A 45 -2.95 -4.24 -16.70
C ARG A 45 -2.20 -5.30 -15.89
N GLU A 46 -1.70 -6.35 -16.53
CA GLU A 46 -1.03 -7.46 -15.84
C GLU A 46 0.33 -7.03 -15.31
N ALA A 47 1.16 -6.45 -16.19
CA ALA A 47 2.47 -5.92 -15.81
C ALA A 47 2.38 -4.82 -14.74
N ILE A 48 1.37 -3.94 -14.82
CA ILE A 48 1.10 -2.94 -13.79
C ILE A 48 0.70 -3.61 -12.47
N GLY A 49 -0.17 -4.62 -12.52
CA GLY A 49 -0.59 -5.39 -11.35
C GLY A 49 0.56 -6.10 -10.67
N ASP A 50 1.45 -6.73 -11.44
CA ASP A 50 2.64 -7.39 -10.90
C ASP A 50 3.60 -6.42 -10.23
N LEU A 51 3.86 -5.27 -10.87
CA LEU A 51 4.69 -4.23 -10.28
C LEU A 51 4.11 -3.74 -8.95
N LEU A 52 2.84 -3.36 -8.92
CA LEU A 52 2.20 -2.87 -7.70
C LEU A 52 2.13 -3.93 -6.60
N ARG A 53 2.01 -5.22 -6.93
CA ARG A 53 2.07 -6.31 -5.95
C ARG A 53 3.46 -6.44 -5.35
N ARG A 54 4.51 -6.36 -6.17
CA ARG A 54 5.90 -6.38 -5.71
C ARG A 54 6.21 -5.18 -4.82
N ASP A 55 5.75 -3.99 -5.20
CA ASP A 55 5.91 -2.79 -4.38
C ASP A 55 5.18 -2.92 -3.03
N ARG A 56 3.96 -3.49 -3.03
CA ARG A 56 3.20 -3.77 -1.81
C ARG A 56 3.94 -4.75 -0.89
N GLU A 57 4.50 -5.81 -1.46
CA GLU A 57 5.28 -6.82 -0.71
C GLU A 57 6.54 -6.21 -0.11
N ALA A 58 7.29 -5.43 -0.89
CA ALA A 58 8.47 -4.73 -0.41
C ALA A 58 8.13 -3.75 0.74
N SER A 59 7.03 -3.00 0.60
CA SER A 59 6.55 -2.11 1.65
C SER A 59 6.08 -2.86 2.90
N PHE A 60 5.46 -4.03 2.73
CA PHE A 60 5.09 -4.91 3.83
C PHE A 60 6.33 -5.38 4.62
N GLU A 61 7.34 -5.91 3.92
CA GLU A 61 8.56 -6.42 4.55
C GLU A 61 9.34 -5.31 5.27
N GLU A 62 9.50 -4.14 4.63
CA GLU A 62 10.14 -2.98 5.24
C GLU A 62 9.41 -2.54 6.51
N ARG A 63 8.07 -2.44 6.46
CA ARG A 63 7.27 -2.05 7.63
C ARG A 63 7.33 -3.06 8.75
N ALA A 64 7.30 -4.35 8.43
CA ALA A 64 7.44 -5.41 9.43
C ALA A 64 8.83 -5.34 10.08
N ALA A 65 9.89 -5.12 9.30
CA ALA A 65 11.25 -4.95 9.83
C ALA A 65 11.35 -3.73 10.76
N ILE A 66 10.77 -2.59 10.40
CA ILE A 66 10.75 -1.40 11.27
C ILE A 66 10.05 -1.72 12.60
N VAL A 67 8.88 -2.36 12.57
CA VAL A 67 8.13 -2.68 13.79
C VAL A 67 8.86 -3.72 14.65
N GLU A 68 9.52 -4.69 14.03
CA GLU A 68 10.32 -5.71 14.72
C GLU A 68 11.57 -5.13 15.37
N PHE A 69 12.41 -4.43 14.61
CA PHE A 69 13.74 -4.04 15.05
C PHE A 69 13.76 -2.69 15.75
N ASP A 70 13.01 -1.70 15.26
CA ASP A 70 13.03 -0.35 15.85
C ASP A 70 12.08 -0.26 17.05
N ALA A 71 10.91 -0.89 16.96
CA ALA A 71 9.94 -0.95 18.08
C ALA A 71 10.22 -2.10 19.05
N GLY A 72 10.96 -3.15 18.64
CA GLY A 72 11.25 -4.31 19.48
C GLY A 72 10.08 -5.29 19.60
N ALA A 73 9.14 -5.27 18.66
CA ALA A 73 7.99 -6.17 18.66
C ALA A 73 8.37 -7.59 18.19
N PRO A 74 7.70 -8.65 18.67
CA PRO A 74 7.83 -9.97 18.06
C PRO A 74 7.48 -9.95 16.57
N ARG A 75 8.20 -10.71 15.74
CA ARG A 75 7.99 -10.78 14.28
C ARG A 75 6.53 -10.99 13.89
N GLU A 76 5.83 -11.89 14.58
CA GLU A 76 4.42 -12.17 14.32
C GLU A 76 3.53 -10.92 14.47
N TRP A 77 3.80 -10.09 15.50
CA TRP A 77 3.06 -8.85 15.73
C TRP A 77 3.43 -7.79 14.69
N ALA A 78 4.71 -7.72 14.34
CA ALA A 78 5.23 -6.82 13.32
C ALA A 78 4.59 -7.09 11.95
N GLU A 79 4.53 -8.36 11.54
CA GLU A 79 3.85 -8.78 10.30
C GLU A 79 2.34 -8.49 10.36
N ALA A 80 1.68 -8.82 11.47
CA ALA A 80 0.25 -8.57 11.62
C ALA A 80 -0.06 -7.07 11.48
N PHE A 81 0.74 -6.19 12.11
CA PHE A 81 0.54 -4.76 12.01
C PHE A 81 0.93 -4.20 10.64
N ALA A 82 2.02 -4.67 10.04
CA ALA A 82 2.43 -4.29 8.69
C ALA A 82 1.31 -4.55 7.66
N ARG A 83 0.57 -5.67 7.78
CA ARG A 83 -0.60 -5.94 6.93
C ARG A 83 -1.68 -4.86 7.03
N PHE A 84 -1.92 -4.32 8.21
CA PHE A 84 -2.87 -3.20 8.37
C PHE A 84 -2.31 -1.91 7.80
N LEU A 85 -1.03 -1.63 8.02
CA LEU A 85 -0.35 -0.43 7.53
C LEU A 85 -0.27 -0.35 6.00
N THR A 86 -0.22 -1.48 5.30
CA THR A 86 -0.21 -1.54 3.83
C THR A 86 -1.60 -1.65 3.20
N ARG A 87 -2.67 -1.77 3.99
CA ARG A 87 -4.02 -2.01 3.48
C ARG A 87 -4.81 -0.71 3.31
N THR A 88 -5.59 -0.63 2.23
CA THR A 88 -6.63 0.40 2.10
C THR A 88 -7.66 0.27 3.21
N LYS A 89 -8.08 1.40 3.79
CA LYS A 89 -9.13 1.39 4.82
C LYS A 89 -10.39 0.66 4.31
N PRO A 90 -11.14 -0.03 5.19
CA PRO A 90 -12.44 -0.58 4.83
C PRO A 90 -13.41 0.52 4.34
N ALA A 91 -14.29 0.18 3.39
CA ALA A 91 -15.16 1.16 2.74
C ALA A 91 -16.10 1.91 3.70
N HIS A 92 -16.54 1.25 4.77
CA HIS A 92 -17.47 1.80 5.77
C HIS A 92 -16.77 2.53 6.93
N VAL A 93 -15.44 2.57 6.95
CA VAL A 93 -14.65 3.24 7.99
C VAL A 93 -14.20 4.60 7.47
N SER A 94 -14.34 5.66 8.26
CA SER A 94 -13.84 6.99 7.88
C SER A 94 -12.31 7.06 7.92
N GLU A 95 -11.71 8.04 7.24
CA GLU A 95 -10.26 8.25 7.29
C GLU A 95 -9.78 8.55 8.72
N ILE A 96 -10.58 9.28 9.50
CA ILE A 96 -10.25 9.65 10.88
C ILE A 96 -10.23 8.41 11.77
N GLU A 97 -11.25 7.56 11.68
CA GLU A 97 -11.31 6.30 12.46
C GLU A 97 -10.17 5.35 12.08
N TRP A 98 -9.87 5.23 10.79
CA TRP A 98 -8.78 4.38 10.32
C TRP A 98 -7.42 4.86 10.83
N SER A 99 -7.15 6.16 10.70
CA SER A 99 -5.93 6.79 11.21
C SER A 99 -5.81 6.64 12.73
N TRP A 100 -6.91 6.86 13.46
CA TRP A 100 -6.96 6.67 14.92
C TRP A 100 -6.68 5.21 15.32
N PHE A 101 -7.26 4.24 14.60
CA PHE A 101 -7.04 2.82 14.83
C PHE A 101 -5.56 2.47 14.65
N LEU A 102 -4.96 2.81 13.51
CA LEU A 102 -3.55 2.54 13.24
C LEU A 102 -2.63 3.22 14.26
N GLY A 103 -2.90 4.47 14.62
CA GLY A 103 -2.12 5.19 15.63
C GLY A 103 -2.25 4.57 17.02
N THR A 104 -3.41 3.99 17.36
CA THR A 104 -3.61 3.29 18.63
C THR A 104 -2.86 1.96 18.65
N CYS A 105 -2.89 1.18 17.57
CA CYS A 105 -2.08 -0.03 17.44
C CYS A 105 -0.59 0.28 17.57
N GLY A 106 -0.11 1.34 16.91
CA GLY A 106 1.29 1.78 17.02
C GLY A 106 1.70 2.06 18.47
N ARG A 107 0.92 2.87 19.19
CA ARG A 107 1.18 3.14 20.62
C ARG A 107 1.19 1.88 21.49
N MET A 108 0.25 0.96 21.26
CA MET A 108 0.21 -0.31 22.01
C MET A 108 1.46 -1.16 21.78
N ILE A 109 2.02 -1.14 20.57
CA ILE A 109 3.27 -1.84 20.25
C ILE A 109 4.46 -1.14 20.93
N ASP A 110 4.53 0.19 20.85
CA ASP A 110 5.61 0.97 21.47
C ASP A 110 5.65 0.82 22.99
N GLU A 111 4.48 0.72 23.63
CA GLU A 111 4.31 0.58 25.08
C GLU A 111 4.32 -0.88 25.56
N ALA A 112 4.38 -1.85 24.65
CA ALA A 112 4.34 -3.26 25.00
C ALA A 112 5.54 -3.63 25.92
N PRO A 113 5.32 -4.42 26.98
CA PRO A 113 6.41 -4.89 27.82
C PRO A 113 7.44 -5.65 26.97
N LYS A 114 8.67 -5.12 26.92
CA LYS A 114 9.76 -5.78 26.20
C LYS A 114 10.11 -7.09 26.91
N VAL A 115 10.07 -8.19 26.18
CA VAL A 115 10.60 -9.45 26.71
C VAL A 115 12.10 -9.25 26.89
N ALA A 116 12.61 -9.48 28.11
CA ALA A 116 14.04 -9.40 28.38
C ALA A 116 14.77 -10.41 27.47
N ALA A 117 15.76 -9.91 26.73
CA ALA A 117 16.61 -10.70 25.86
C ALA A 117 17.50 -11.68 26.63
#